data_AF-A0A417Y224-F1
#
_entry.id   AF-A0A417Y224-F1
#
_cell.length_a   1.000
_cell.length_b   1.000
_cell.length_c   1.000
_cell.angle_alpha   90.00
_cell.angle_beta   90.00
_cell.angle_gamma   90.00
#
_symmetry.space_group_name_H-M   'P 1'
#
loop_
_entity.id
_entity.type
_entity.pdbx_description
1 polymer ?
#
loop_
_entity_poly.entity_id
_entity_poly.type
_entity_poly.pdbx_seq_one_letter_code
_entity_poly.pdbx_strand_id
1 'polypeptide(L)' 'MATNKELLEAAAFHRRRVVAALLSGSPYDEPARVLRAVIAGVLLAATAVAASLLARYLGL' A
#
# COMPACT_ATOMS: atom_id res chain seq x y z
N MET A 1 26.56 -13.89 -2.63
CA MET A 1 26.37 -12.51 -2.12
C MET A 1 24.91 -12.18 -2.27
N ALA A 2 24.31 -11.58 -1.24
CA ALA A 2 22.92 -11.15 -1.35
C ALA A 2 22.79 -10.06 -2.42
N THR A 3 21.78 -10.15 -3.26
CA THR A 3 21.53 -9.14 -4.30
C THR A 3 20.96 -7.87 -3.66
N ASN A 4 21.09 -6.71 -4.31
CA ASN A 4 20.50 -5.46 -3.82
C ASN A 4 18.97 -5.59 -3.59
N LYS A 5 18.30 -6.42 -4.41
CA LYS A 5 16.88 -6.73 -4.26
C LYS A 5 16.60 -7.45 -2.93
N GLU A 6 17.41 -8.45 -2.59
CA GLU A 6 17.26 -9.20 -1.33
C GLU A 6 17.49 -8.30 -0.10
N LEU A 7 18.46 -7.38 -0.18
CA LEU A 7 18.70 -6.41 0.89
C LEU A 7 17.51 -5.45 1.07
N LEU A 8 16.93 -4.96 -0.03
CA LEU A 8 15.73 -4.11 -0.02
C LEU A 8 14.50 -4.85 0.53
N GLU A 9 14.30 -6.11 0.15
CA GLU A 9 13.21 -6.94 0.65
C GLU A 9 13.35 -7.21 2.15
N ALA A 10 14.56 -7.51 2.62
CA ALA A 10 14.85 -7.71 4.05
C ALA A 10 14.59 -6.43 4.87
N ALA A 11 15.05 -5.28 4.38
CA ALA A 11 14.80 -3.99 5.03
C ALA A 11 13.29 -3.65 5.06
N ALA A 12 12.58 -3.88 3.96
CA ALA A 12 11.14 -3.67 3.88
C ALA A 12 10.37 -4.60 4.83
N PHE A 13 10.79 -5.86 4.95
CA PHE A 13 10.21 -6.82 5.89
C PHE A 13 10.38 -6.38 7.34
N HIS A 14 11.59 -5.96 7.73
CA HIS A 14 11.87 -5.51 9.09
C HIS A 14 11.05 -4.25 9.44
N ARG A 15 10.99 -3.27 8.52
CA ARG A 15 10.19 -2.05 8.70
C ARG A 15 8.71 -2.34 8.90
N ARG A 16 8.12 -3.26 8.10
CA ARG A 16 6.71 -3.65 8.24
C ARG A 16 6.40 -4.25 9.62
N ARG A 17 7.30 -5.09 10.15
CA ARG A 17 7.13 -5.71 11.47
C ARG A 17 7.26 -4.73 12.62
N VAL A 18 8.21 -3.78 12.53
CA VAL A 18 8.35 -2.71 13.53
C VAL A 18 7.09 -1.84 13.56
N VAL A 19 6.58 -1.44 12.39
CA VAL A 19 5.35 -0.64 12.28
C VAL A 19 4.14 -1.42 12.80
N ALA A 20 4.01 -2.71 12.48
CA ALA A 20 2.96 -3.56 13.02
C ALA A 20 3.01 -3.62 14.55
N ALA A 21 4.18 -3.92 15.13
CA ALA A 21 4.36 -3.96 16.58
C ALA A 21 4.00 -2.65 17.28
N LEU A 22 4.34 -1.50 16.66
CA LEU A 22 4.01 -0.18 17.20
C LEU A 22 2.52 0.14 17.14
N LEU A 23 1.85 -0.24 16.05
CA LEU A 23 0.44 0.13 15.81
C LEU A 23 -0.57 -0.84 16.42
N SER A 24 -0.23 -2.14 16.51
CA SER A 24 -1.15 -3.17 17.01
C SER A 24 -0.70 -3.81 18.32
N GLY A 25 0.51 -3.49 18.82
CA GLY A 25 1.11 -4.18 19.96
C GLY A 25 1.58 -5.61 19.63
N SER A 26 1.39 -6.09 18.39
CA SER A 26 1.81 -7.41 17.95
C SER A 26 2.67 -7.33 16.68
N PRO A 27 3.92 -7.84 16.71
CA PRO A 27 4.81 -7.86 15.54
C PRO A 27 4.36 -8.86 14.45
N TYR A 28 3.29 -9.62 14.69
CA TYR A 28 2.74 -10.62 13.78
C TYR A 28 1.40 -10.20 13.17
N ASP A 29 0.84 -9.09 13.61
CA ASP A 29 -0.41 -8.59 13.06
C ASP A 29 -0.19 -8.19 11.60
N GLU A 30 -1.05 -8.64 10.68
CA GLU A 30 -0.74 -8.80 9.26
C GLU A 30 -0.74 -7.43 8.52
N PRO A 31 0.40 -6.69 8.48
CA PRO A 31 0.39 -5.29 8.07
C PRO A 31 0.18 -5.16 6.55
N ALA A 32 0.47 -6.25 5.83
CA ALA A 32 0.24 -6.37 4.40
C ALA A 32 -1.25 -6.35 4.04
N ARG A 33 -2.15 -6.76 4.94
CA ARG A 33 -3.60 -6.70 4.68
C ARG A 33 -4.09 -5.25 4.72
N VAL A 34 -3.69 -4.50 5.75
CA VAL A 34 -4.02 -3.06 5.88
C VAL A 34 -3.42 -2.26 4.73
N LEU A 35 -2.15 -2.50 4.39
CA LEU A 35 -1.48 -1.80 3.29
C LEU A 35 -2.17 -2.07 1.94
N ARG A 36 -2.57 -3.32 1.66
CA ARG A 36 -3.33 -3.67 0.45
C ARG A 36 -4.68 -2.96 0.41
N ALA A 37 -5.38 -2.86 1.53
CA ALA A 37 -6.66 -2.16 1.62
C ALA A 37 -6.50 -0.65 1.34
N VAL A 38 -5.47 -0.01 1.90
CA VAL A 38 -5.16 1.41 1.64
C VAL A 38 -4.84 1.62 0.16
N ILE A 39 -3.98 0.79 -0.43
CA ILE A 39 -3.63 0.88 -1.85
C ILE A 39 -4.88 0.70 -2.73
N ALA A 40 -5.73 -0.28 -2.43
CA ALA A 40 -6.99 -0.49 -3.14
C ALA A 40 -7.92 0.73 -3.06
N GLY A 41 -8.06 1.32 -1.87
CA GLY A 41 -8.86 2.53 -1.68
C GLY A 41 -8.32 3.74 -2.47
N VAL A 42 -7.00 3.94 -2.47
CA VAL A 42 -6.35 5.00 -3.25
C VAL A 42 -6.55 4.80 -4.75
N LEU A 43 -6.39 3.57 -5.24
CA LEU A 43 -6.63 3.25 -6.65
C LEU A 43 -8.07 3.50 -7.05
N LEU A 44 -9.03 3.11 -6.20
CA LEU A 44 -10.46 3.30 -6.46
C LEU A 44 -10.84 4.79 -6.46
N ALA A 45 -10.29 5.58 -5.54
CA ALA A 45 -10.46 7.03 -5.55
C ALA A 45 -9.87 7.66 -6.83
N ALA A 46 -8.66 7.24 -7.23
CA ALA A 46 -8.02 7.74 -8.45
C ALA A 46 -8.84 7.41 -9.71
N THR A 47 -9.39 6.19 -9.81
CA THR A 47 -10.25 5.82 -10.95
C THR A 47 -11.56 6.60 -10.96
N ALA A 48 -12.18 6.85 -9.80
CA ALA A 48 -13.38 7.67 -9.71
C ALA A 48 -13.12 9.12 -10.17
N VAL A 49 -12.00 9.70 -9.75
CA VAL A 49 -11.58 11.05 -10.18
C VAL A 49 -11.32 11.08 -11.69
N ALA A 50 -10.58 10.09 -12.22
CA ALA A 50 -10.32 10.00 -13.65
C ALA A 50 -11.60 9.84 -14.48
N ALA A 51 -12.53 8.99 -14.02
CA ALA A 51 -13.83 8.81 -14.67
C ALA A 51 -14.66 10.09 -14.65
N SER A 52 -14.67 10.83 -13.54
CA SER A 52 -15.38 12.11 -13.43
C SER A 52 -14.79 13.16 -14.39
N LEU A 53 -13.46 13.24 -14.49
CA LEU A 53 -12.78 14.12 -15.45
C LEU A 53 -13.11 13.73 -16.90
N LEU A 54 -13.14 12.44 -17.20
CA LEU A 54 -13.47 11.92 -18.52
C LEU A 54 -14.93 12.22 -18.90
N ALA A 55 -15.87 12.01 -17.99
CA ALA A 55 -17.29 12.33 -18.20
C ALA A 55 -17.48 13.82 -18.53
N ARG A 56 -16.82 14.68 -17.76
CA ARG A 56 -16.83 16.13 -17.99
C ARG A 56 -16.20 16.52 -19.32
N TYR A 57 -15.13 15.85 -19.74
CA TYR A 57 -14.50 16.07 -21.05
C TYR A 57 -15.43 15.65 -22.19
N LEU A 58 -16.20 14.58 -22.02
CA LEU A 58 -17.16 14.06 -22.99
C LEU A 58 -18.49 14.84 -23.01
N GLY A 59 -18.70 15.78 -22.07
CA GLY A 59 -19.92 16.59 -21.98
C GLY A 59 -21.13 15.86 -21.41
N LEU A 60 -20.90 14.75 -20.67
CA LEU A 60 -21.90 14.04 -19.88
C LEU A 60 -22.04 14.68 -18.48
#